data_AF-A0A2W6S1F4-F1
#
_entry.id   AF-A0A2W6S1F4-F1
#
_cell.length_a   1.000
_cell.length_b   1.000
_cell.length_c   1.000
_cell.angle_alpha   90.00
_cell.angle_beta   90.00
_cell.angle_gamma   90.00
#
_symmetry.space_group_name_H-M   'P 1'
#
loop_
_entity.id
_entity.type
_entity.pdbx_description
1 polymer ?
#
loop_
_entity_poly.entity_id
_entity_poly.type
_entity_poly.pdbx_seq_one_letter_code
_entity_poly.pdbx_strand_id
1 'polypeptide(L)' 'PDLLLDLRDFTTGEVIESALEIVTGEDADTLGLKLRQVEKLREIAPVVTIHAEDLEGDALEAAILDQLRIG' A
#
# COMPACT_ATOMS: atom_id res chain seq x y z
N PRO A 1 5.21 -7.95 -2.59
CA PRO A 1 4.99 -6.54 -2.96
C PRO A 1 4.89 -6.45 -4.47
N ASP A 2 3.89 -5.72 -4.96
CA ASP A 2 3.83 -5.36 -6.38
C ASP A 2 4.90 -4.29 -6.68
N LEU A 3 5.07 -3.31 -5.76
CA LEU A 3 6.12 -2.29 -5.80
C LEU A 3 6.75 -2.07 -4.41
N LEU A 4 7.96 -1.52 -4.38
CA LEU A 4 8.60 -0.98 -3.17
C LEU A 4 8.62 0.55 -3.27
N LEU A 5 8.33 1.22 -2.16
CA LEU A 5 8.28 2.67 -2.04
C LEU A 5 9.23 3.13 -0.94
N ASP A 6 10.09 4.10 -1.27
CA ASP A 6 10.85 4.84 -0.27
C ASP A 6 10.10 6.14 0.04
N LEU A 7 9.46 6.18 1.20
CA LEU A 7 8.68 7.31 1.65
C LEU A 7 9.56 8.20 2.52
N ARG A 8 9.75 9.43 2.10
CA ARG A 8 10.53 10.40 2.87
C ARG A 8 9.60 11.26 3.71
N ASP A 9 9.77 11.18 5.03
CA ASP A 9 9.17 12.14 5.94
C ASP A 9 9.96 13.44 5.88
N PHE A 10 9.34 14.52 5.41
CA PHE A 10 9.96 15.84 5.30
C PHE A 10 10.05 16.60 6.63
N THR A 11 9.30 16.18 7.65
CA THR A 11 9.36 16.74 9.00
C THR A 11 10.50 16.14 9.84
N THR A 12 10.76 14.84 9.71
CA THR A 12 11.83 14.16 10.47
C THR A 12 13.09 13.90 9.65
N GLY A 13 12.99 13.89 8.31
CA GLY A 13 14.06 13.52 7.39
C GLY A 13 14.27 12.01 7.25
N GLU A 14 13.46 11.19 7.92
CA GLU A 14 13.52 9.74 7.87
C GLU A 14 13.04 9.21 6.51
N VAL A 15 13.66 8.12 6.05
CA VAL A 15 13.22 7.37 4.87
C VAL A 15 12.66 6.03 5.36
N ILE A 16 11.40 5.79 5.04
CA ILE A 16 10.67 4.58 5.40
C ILE A 16 10.49 3.76 4.12
N GLU A 17 11.13 2.59 4.06
CA GLU A 17 10.87 1.61 3.01
C GLU A 17 9.51 0.95 3.29
N SER A 18 8.64 0.91 2.28
CA SER A 18 7.29 0.36 2.38
C SER A 18 6.95 -0.49 1.17
N ALA A 19 6.14 -1.51 1.39
CA ALA A 19 5.60 -2.34 0.32
C ALA A 19 4.29 -1.76 -0.19
N LEU A 20 4.13 -1.68 -1.51
CA LEU A 20 2.85 -1.38 -2.16
C LEU A 20 2.24 -2.68 -2.70
N GLU A 21 0.98 -2.91 -2.36
CA GLU A 21 0.19 -4.02 -2.87
C GLU A 21 -1.07 -3.48 -3.55
N ILE A 22 -1.25 -3.82 -4.83
CA ILE A 22 -2.41 -3.44 -5.63
C ILE A 22 -3.42 -4.58 -5.57
N VAL A 23 -4.57 -4.30 -4.97
CA VAL A 23 -5.68 -5.25 -4.86
C VAL A 23 -6.60 -5.08 -6.05
N THR A 24 -6.51 -6.03 -6.98
CA THR A 24 -7.46 -6.22 -8.08
C THR A 24 -8.46 -7.31 -7.69
N GLY A 25 -9.75 -7.02 -7.68
CA GLY A 25 -10.78 -7.98 -7.30
C GLY A 25 -11.77 -8.27 -8.42
N GLU A 26 -11.62 -9.40 -9.10
CA GLU A 26 -12.72 -10.01 -9.88
C GLU A 26 -13.21 -11.33 -9.25
N ASP A 27 -12.39 -11.97 -8.40
CA ASP A 27 -12.65 -13.28 -7.79
C ASP A 27 -12.28 -13.32 -6.30
N ALA A 28 -13.16 -13.91 -5.49
CA ALA A 28 -13.08 -13.94 -4.02
C ALA A 28 -11.91 -14.78 -3.50
N ASP A 29 -11.55 -15.86 -4.20
CA ASP A 29 -10.42 -16.72 -3.81
C ASP A 29 -9.10 -15.98 -4.01
N THR A 30 -8.97 -15.30 -5.16
CA THR A 30 -7.80 -14.49 -5.51
C THR A 30 -7.63 -13.31 -4.55
N LEU A 31 -8.72 -12.66 -4.16
CA LEU A 31 -8.73 -11.61 -3.14
C LEU A 31 -8.25 -12.15 -1.78
N GLY A 32 -8.74 -13.31 -1.36
CA GLY A 32 -8.35 -13.94 -0.10
C GLY A 32 -6.86 -14.28 -0.01
N LEU A 33 -6.25 -14.71 -1.12
CA LEU A 33 -4.80 -14.94 -1.21
C LEU A 33 -4.01 -13.63 -1.11
N LYS A 34 -4.45 -12.58 -1.81
CA LYS A 34 -3.81 -11.26 -1.79
C LYS A 34 -3.86 -10.63 -0.40
N LEU A 35 -4.99 -10.74 0.31
CA LEU A 35 -5.12 -10.26 1.70
C LEU A 35 -4.17 -10.99 2.65
N ARG A 36 -4.04 -12.32 2.55
CA ARG A 36 -3.05 -13.08 3.35
C ARG A 36 -1.61 -12.68 3.06
N GLN A 37 -1.31 -12.32 1.81
CA GLN A 37 0.02 -11.79 1.45
C GLN A 37 0.27 -10.43 2.10
N VAL A 38 -0.72 -9.52 2.06
CA VAL A 38 -0.64 -8.21 2.74
C VAL A 38 -0.40 -8.38 4.23
N GLU A 39 -1.12 -9.30 4.90
CA GLU A 39 -0.93 -9.57 6.33
C GLU A 39 0.51 -9.99 6.64
N LYS A 40 1.10 -10.90 5.85
CA LYS A 40 2.49 -11.32 6.02
C LYS A 40 3.49 -10.19 5.80
N LEU A 41 3.23 -9.31 4.84
CA LEU A 41 4.13 -8.18 4.56
C LEU A 41 4.09 -7.15 5.69
N ARG A 42 2.93 -6.93 6.32
CA ARG A 42 2.76 -6.02 7.46
C ARG A 42 3.55 -6.44 8.69
N GLU A 43 3.94 -7.70 8.81
CA GLU A 43 4.82 -8.18 9.88
C GLU A 43 6.28 -7.74 9.69
N ILE A 44 6.68 -7.36 8.47
CA ILE A 44 8.07 -7.12 8.08
C ILE A 44 8.31 -5.63 7.82
N ALA A 45 7.37 -4.96 7.16
CA ALA A 45 7.47 -3.55 6.79
C ALA A 45 6.08 -2.91 6.72
N PRO A 46 5.97 -1.57 6.75
CA PRO A 46 4.73 -0.90 6.43
C PRO A 46 4.23 -1.29 5.03
N VAL A 47 2.92 -1.53 4.91
CA VAL A 47 2.29 -1.94 3.64
C VAL A 47 1.16 -0.98 3.32
N VAL A 48 1.23 -0.39 2.13
CA VAL A 48 0.15 0.38 1.53
C VAL A 48 -0.61 -0.52 0.56
N THR A 49 -1.92 -0.56 0.69
CA THR A 49 -2.83 -1.40 -0.09
C THR A 49 -3.74 -0.51 -0.91
N ILE A 50 -3.70 -0.61 -2.24
CA ILE A 50 -4.53 0.24 -3.11
C ILE A 50 -5.46 -0.64 -3.92
N HIS A 51 -6.75 -0.30 -3.96
CA HIS A 51 -7.67 -0.98 -4.86
C HIS A 51 -7.47 -0.46 -6.27
N ALA A 52 -7.46 -1.35 -7.26
CA ALA A 52 -7.17 -0.95 -8.64
C ALA A 52 -8.20 0.06 -9.20
N GLU A 53 -9.44 0.05 -8.69
CA GLU A 53 -10.46 1.05 -8.98
C GLU A 53 -10.08 2.46 -8.51
N ASP A 54 -9.27 2.57 -7.45
CA ASP A 54 -8.77 3.85 -6.91
C ASP A 54 -7.53 4.37 -7.66
N LEU A 55 -6.96 3.58 -8.59
CA LEU A 55 -5.88 4.07 -9.46
C LEU A 55 -6.43 4.96 -10.59
N GLU A 56 -7.74 4.94 -10.83
CA GLU A 56 -8.38 5.80 -11.82
C GLU A 56 -8.65 7.19 -11.22
N GLY A 57 -7.80 8.16 -11.58
CA GLY A 57 -8.01 9.59 -11.31
C GLY A 57 -7.40 10.07 -10.00
N ASP A 58 -6.13 10.49 -10.01
CA ASP A 58 -5.38 11.23 -8.97
C ASP A 58 -5.52 10.79 -7.49
N ALA A 59 -6.23 9.69 -7.19
CA ALA A 59 -6.55 9.23 -5.84
C ALA A 59 -5.43 8.40 -5.20
N LEU A 60 -4.42 8.03 -5.99
CA LEU A 60 -3.22 7.30 -5.55
C LEU A 60 -2.49 8.01 -4.40
N GLU A 61 -2.23 9.31 -4.54
CA GLU A 61 -1.51 10.08 -3.51
C GLU A 61 -2.32 10.16 -2.21
N ALA A 62 -3.64 10.39 -2.32
CA ALA A 62 -4.54 10.44 -1.18
C ALA A 62 -4.63 9.09 -0.44
N ALA A 63 -4.72 7.97 -1.16
CA ALA A 63 -4.75 6.64 -0.59
C ALA A 63 -3.44 6.28 0.14
N ILE A 64 -2.30 6.70 -0.41
CA ILE A 64 -0.99 6.52 0.23
C ILE A 64 -0.92 7.31 1.54
N LEU A 65 -1.29 8.59 1.54
CA LEU A 65 -1.21 9.44 2.73
C LEU A 65 -2.13 8.95 3.88
N ASP A 66 -3.37 8.57 3.57
CA ASP A 66 -4.35 8.08 4.56
C ASP A 66 -3.84 6.81 5.27
N GLN A 67 -3.26 5.88 4.52
CA GLN A 67 -2.80 4.60 5.08
C GLN A 67 -1.51 4.70 5.87
N LEU A 68 -0.63 5.64 5.50
CA LEU A 68 0.61 5.87 6.23
C LEU A 68 0.40 6.75 7.47
N ARG A 69 -0.81 7.30 7.68
CA ARG A 69 -1.12 8.27 8.75
C ARG A 69 -0.19 9.48 8.74
N ILE A 70 0.27 9.87 7.56
CA ILE A 70 1.12 11.05 7.38
C ILE A 70 0.16 12.24 7.21
N GLY A 71 0.23 13.20 8.14
CA GLY A 71 -0.57 14.42 8.16
C GLY A 71 0.26 15.63 8.53
#